data_AF-A0A2T4GPI8-F1
#
_entry.id   AF-A0A2T4GPI8-F1
#
_cell.length_a   1.000
_cell.length_b   1.000
_cell.length_c   1.000
_cell.angle_alpha   90.00
_cell.angle_beta   90.00
_cell.angle_gamma   90.00
#
_symmetry.space_group_name_H-M   'P 1'
#
loop_
_entity.id
_entity.type
_entity.pdbx_description
1 polymer ?
#
loop_
_entity_poly.entity_id
_entity_poly.type
_entity_poly.pdbx_seq_one_letter_code
_entity_poly.pdbx_strand_id
1 'polypeptide(L)'
;MQNQSTSLVLPNIRRRIDITSSPQYISQLIPSRCKDCRRLKDKLMGMSPCDRCTRLGRSTWFTSRFVSAATSSPDYNSMEFEAERIKALEYIVRHYTGLERYDRQTLEKTITGISLKSKAPPESGKSEGGGSRSVSSTDTVVNETGENSHLLYRKAAVLEAVSLFPPAPSALVLLRVFFEFTQTNYFYVDEESLRQHLDRVYSCPSRIKQEDAPWVSVVLMVFALGVQFTSHYQSPPPDSSRELARDAHDICQGMDDSTTSKFYQVAMKLIPDILVAESIESVQAFLLFGLHTLPADPAGLSYTYFGIAIKLATQLNLHLKITSISCARDLEVRKRVWWTAYALERRSSFLHGRPASISRFYVNADLPVDMEELQPKERINTFQNTMALLRINIFMEDARDRIMALINSDKTIQGNDFQNIVHLRDCISSYWHKLSERTFCRDLTPGKPLFRHNIHLALNYHLLHVSLGRCFIVENFNPGVSCTEGVEWLKLRVSLVDEGISSAIAIIDLCRILHDEKYLSKLSYLEVSSCYAAVMALVVSYSYDKNHTLRDAYEKGVKILQDVSTKFSSIGFRKHVVENLGIAFKRSDNERKRSAAGLDEDGYKQFRNWVALQEIAPQEGS
;
A
#
# COMPACT_ATOMS: atom_id res chain seq x y z
N MET A 1 -37.41 -45.54 20.41
CA MET A 1 -36.31 -45.57 19.42
C MET A 1 -36.79 -44.80 18.19
N GLN A 2 -37.00 -43.49 18.16
CA GLN A 2 -36.18 -42.32 18.56
C GLN A 2 -34.82 -42.26 17.87
N ASN A 3 -34.76 -41.54 16.74
CA ASN A 3 -33.63 -40.72 16.35
C ASN A 3 -34.18 -39.34 15.97
N GLN A 4 -33.92 -38.39 16.87
CA GLN A 4 -34.40 -37.02 16.84
C GLN A 4 -33.45 -36.15 16.00
N SER A 5 -34.01 -35.48 15.00
CA SER A 5 -33.40 -34.39 14.27
C SER A 5 -33.47 -33.12 15.13
N THR A 6 -32.37 -32.74 15.77
CA THR A 6 -32.28 -31.46 16.50
C THR A 6 -32.03 -30.30 15.55
N SER A 7 -33.13 -29.68 15.13
CA SER A 7 -33.21 -28.32 14.64
C SER A 7 -32.78 -27.35 15.76
N LEU A 8 -31.68 -26.62 15.58
CA LEU A 8 -31.31 -25.49 16.44
C LEU A 8 -31.87 -24.20 15.83
N VAL A 9 -33.09 -23.90 16.27
CA VAL A 9 -33.78 -22.61 16.11
C VAL A 9 -33.06 -21.57 16.98
N LEU A 10 -32.47 -20.55 16.36
CA LEU A 10 -31.98 -19.36 17.08
C LEU A 10 -33.11 -18.31 17.20
N PRO A 11 -33.21 -17.57 18.32
CA PRO A 11 -34.42 -16.83 18.67
C PRO A 11 -34.63 -15.56 17.85
N ASN A 12 -35.86 -15.39 17.35
CA ASN A 12 -36.40 -14.16 16.79
C ASN A 12 -36.50 -13.08 17.88
N ILE A 13 -35.54 -12.16 17.97
CA ILE A 13 -35.71 -10.91 18.71
C ILE A 13 -36.18 -9.83 17.73
N ARG A 14 -37.50 -9.77 17.51
CA ARG A 14 -38.15 -8.56 16.98
C ARG A 14 -38.13 -7.50 18.09
N ARG A 15 -37.30 -6.48 17.98
CA ARG A 15 -37.55 -5.21 18.69
C ARG A 15 -38.21 -4.23 17.73
N ARG A 16 -39.47 -3.91 18.04
CA ARG A 16 -40.17 -2.72 17.57
C ARG A 16 -39.31 -1.49 17.91
N ILE A 17 -39.10 -0.63 16.92
CA ILE A 17 -38.58 0.72 17.13
C ILE A 17 -39.81 1.59 17.40
N ASP A 18 -40.00 1.97 18.66
CA ASP A 18 -40.90 3.07 19.01
C ASP A 18 -40.19 4.39 18.69
N ILE A 19 -40.79 5.15 17.77
CA ILE A 19 -40.39 6.50 17.40
C ILE A 19 -41.21 7.45 18.26
N THR A 20 -40.63 8.12 19.26
CA THR A 20 -41.07 9.44 19.75
C THR A 20 -40.05 10.09 20.71
N SER A 21 -39.58 11.29 20.33
CA SER A 21 -38.95 12.39 21.13
C SER A 21 -37.61 12.11 21.85
N SER A 22 -36.53 12.91 21.78
CA SER A 22 -36.34 14.33 21.44
C SER A 22 -34.84 14.60 21.10
N PRO A 23 -34.48 15.76 20.52
CA PRO A 23 -33.25 15.97 19.76
C PRO A 23 -32.11 16.58 20.60
N GLN A 24 -30.88 16.08 20.45
CA GLN A 24 -29.65 16.85 20.68
C GLN A 24 -28.39 16.05 20.28
N TYR A 25 -27.43 16.77 19.69
CA TYR A 25 -26.07 16.35 19.26
C TYR A 25 -25.91 15.70 17.87
N ILE A 26 -26.21 16.49 16.85
CA ILE A 26 -25.39 16.50 15.63
C ILE A 26 -24.35 17.63 15.81
N SER A 27 -23.08 17.28 16.04
CA SER A 27 -21.96 18.20 15.80
C SER A 27 -20.82 17.44 15.14
N GLN A 28 -20.87 17.40 13.81
CA GLN A 28 -19.73 17.05 12.95
C GLN A 28 -18.59 18.05 13.21
N LEU A 29 -17.35 17.56 13.30
CA LEU A 29 -16.15 18.38 13.34
C LEU A 29 -16.05 19.22 12.05
N ILE A 30 -16.41 20.49 12.14
CA ILE A 30 -16.07 21.54 11.19
C ILE A 30 -14.74 22.15 11.66
N PRO A 31 -13.69 22.29 10.81
CA PRO A 31 -12.47 22.96 11.22
C PRO A 31 -12.80 24.38 11.72
N SER A 32 -12.38 24.68 12.95
CA SER A 32 -12.78 25.90 13.64
C SER A 32 -12.24 27.14 12.92
N ARG A 33 -13.10 27.87 12.22
CA ARG A 33 -12.76 29.17 11.61
C ARG A 33 -12.29 30.17 12.67
N CYS A 34 -11.30 31.01 12.35
CA CYS A 34 -10.94 32.15 13.20
C CYS A 34 -12.15 33.11 13.35
N LYS A 35 -12.19 33.89 14.43
CA LYS A 35 -13.39 34.65 14.78
C LYS A 35 -13.76 35.73 13.77
N ASP A 36 -12.79 36.33 13.07
CA ASP A 36 -13.07 37.29 12.00
C ASP A 36 -13.67 36.63 10.75
N CYS A 37 -13.12 35.50 10.30
CA CYS A 37 -13.71 34.73 9.20
C CYS A 37 -15.09 34.14 9.57
N ARG A 38 -15.31 33.84 10.85
CA ARG A 38 -16.62 33.41 11.37
C ARG A 38 -17.64 34.56 11.34
N ARG A 39 -17.24 35.78 11.76
CA ARG A 39 -18.10 36.98 11.72
C ARG A 39 -18.54 37.36 10.31
N LEU A 40 -17.66 37.15 9.32
CA LEU A 40 -17.91 37.54 7.92
C LEU A 40 -18.48 36.40 7.04
N LYS A 41 -18.74 35.21 7.61
CA LYS A 41 -19.23 33.99 6.91
C LYS A 41 -18.33 33.47 5.77
N ASP A 42 -17.05 33.83 5.74
CA ASP A 42 -16.10 33.47 4.67
C ASP A 42 -15.48 32.06 4.80
N LYS A 43 -15.05 31.46 3.68
CA LYS A 43 -14.30 30.18 3.62
C LYS A 43 -12.89 30.33 4.20
N LEU A 44 -12.43 29.33 4.97
CA LEU A 44 -11.07 29.27 5.55
C LEU A 44 -10.06 28.75 4.50
N MET A 45 -8.88 29.38 4.42
CA MET A 45 -7.69 28.82 3.79
C MET A 45 -6.58 28.79 4.85
N GLY A 46 -6.10 27.59 5.21
CA GLY A 46 -4.95 27.40 6.08
C GLY A 46 -5.23 27.33 7.60
N MET A 47 -4.37 26.60 8.30
CA MET A 47 -4.30 26.52 9.77
C MET A 47 -3.19 27.47 10.29
N SER A 48 -3.40 28.01 11.50
CA SER A 48 -2.72 29.15 12.14
C SER A 48 -1.26 29.49 11.75
N PRO A 49 -0.93 30.78 11.50
CA PRO A 49 -1.85 31.92 11.42
C PRO A 49 -2.70 31.86 10.13
N CYS A 50 -3.91 32.42 10.15
CA CYS A 50 -4.75 32.42 8.95
C CYS A 50 -4.13 33.33 7.87
N ASP A 51 -3.59 32.74 6.80
CA ASP A 51 -2.90 33.42 5.69
C ASP A 51 -3.66 34.60 5.09
N ARG A 52 -4.99 34.57 5.13
CA ARG A 52 -5.82 35.66 4.61
C ARG A 52 -5.92 36.83 5.58
N CYS A 53 -6.08 36.58 6.88
CA CYS A 53 -6.08 37.64 7.88
C CYS A 53 -4.72 38.31 7.99
N THR A 54 -3.63 37.54 7.84
CA THR A 54 -2.26 38.05 7.78
C THR A 54 -2.07 38.98 6.57
N ARG A 55 -2.50 38.57 5.37
CA ARG A 55 -2.44 39.42 4.16
C ARG A 55 -3.28 40.68 4.23
N LEU A 56 -4.36 40.68 5.00
CA LEU A 56 -5.26 41.83 5.17
C LEU A 56 -4.90 42.71 6.39
N GLY A 57 -3.80 42.42 7.09
CA GLY A 57 -3.34 43.20 8.24
C GLY A 57 -4.26 43.14 9.46
N ARG A 58 -5.01 42.05 9.65
CA ARG A 58 -5.98 41.89 10.76
C ARG A 58 -5.45 40.97 11.86
N SER A 59 -5.80 41.25 13.11
CA SER A 59 -5.38 40.42 14.25
C SER A 59 -6.07 39.04 14.21
N THR A 60 -5.27 37.97 14.24
CA THR A 60 -5.79 36.60 14.30
C THR A 60 -5.90 36.17 15.76
N TRP A 61 -7.10 35.83 16.20
CA TRP A 61 -7.34 35.39 17.56
C TRP A 61 -8.14 34.08 17.55
N PHE A 62 -7.55 33.04 18.12
CA PHE A 62 -8.17 31.75 18.36
C PHE A 62 -8.58 31.67 19.83
N THR A 63 -9.72 31.04 20.15
CA THR A 63 -10.17 30.86 21.54
C THR A 63 -9.20 29.94 22.28
N SER A 64 -8.55 30.49 23.31
CA SER A 64 -7.58 29.84 24.18
C SER A 64 -8.17 28.62 24.89
N ARG A 65 -7.84 27.42 24.40
CA ARG A 65 -7.82 26.20 25.22
C ARG A 65 -6.79 25.13 24.80
N PHE A 66 -5.92 25.44 23.85
CA PHE A 66 -4.74 24.64 23.53
C PHE A 66 -3.61 25.60 23.15
N VAL A 67 -2.90 26.09 24.15
CA VAL A 67 -1.56 26.65 23.97
C VAL A 67 -0.65 25.85 24.88
N SER A 68 0.07 24.89 24.32
CA SER A 68 1.22 24.28 24.97
C SER A 68 2.36 24.25 23.95
N ALA A 69 3.36 25.09 24.25
CA ALA A 69 4.72 25.18 23.72
C ALA A 69 4.97 24.67 22.28
N ALA A 70 4.79 25.54 21.29
CA ALA A 70 5.61 25.49 20.09
C ALA A 70 6.95 26.16 20.41
N THR A 71 8.01 25.36 20.50
CA THR A 71 9.39 25.82 20.45
C THR A 71 9.60 26.70 19.21
N SER A 72 10.23 27.85 19.43
CA SER A 72 10.66 28.80 18.40
C SER A 72 11.31 28.11 17.20
N SER A 73 10.75 28.34 16.01
CA SER A 73 11.42 28.06 14.74
C SER A 73 12.71 28.89 14.67
N PRO A 74 13.84 28.34 14.18
CA PRO A 74 14.98 29.17 13.81
C PRO A 74 14.57 30.07 12.65
N ASP A 75 14.93 31.34 12.70
CA ASP A 75 14.91 32.24 11.54
C ASP A 75 15.82 31.63 10.47
N TYR A 76 15.23 30.99 9.46
CA TYR A 76 15.94 30.53 8.28
C TYR A 76 16.31 31.76 7.44
N ASN A 77 17.60 31.98 7.22
CA ASN A 77 18.13 33.08 6.43
C ASN A 77 17.54 33.06 5.00
N SER A 78 16.61 33.99 4.74
CA SER A 78 15.86 34.13 3.48
C SER A 78 16.73 34.29 2.22
N MET A 79 18.02 34.64 2.34
CA MET A 79 18.92 34.80 1.20
C MET A 79 19.46 33.48 0.65
N GLU A 80 19.59 32.45 1.48
CA GLU A 80 20.23 31.18 1.09
C GLU A 80 19.26 30.30 0.29
N PHE A 81 17.98 30.29 0.71
CA PHE A 81 16.90 29.62 -0.02
C PHE A 81 16.61 30.26 -1.38
N GLU A 82 16.67 31.60 -1.47
CA GLU A 82 16.53 32.30 -2.76
C GLU A 82 17.69 31.98 -3.71
N ALA A 83 18.91 31.85 -3.20
CA ALA A 83 20.07 31.47 -4.00
C ALA A 83 19.97 30.04 -4.56
N GLU A 84 19.50 29.07 -3.77
CA GLU A 84 19.26 27.71 -4.25
C GLU A 84 18.10 27.63 -5.25
N ARG A 85 17.02 28.40 -5.02
CA ARG A 85 15.89 28.47 -5.96
C ARG A 85 16.32 29.03 -7.31
N ILE A 86 17.17 30.07 -7.33
CA ILE A 86 17.70 30.67 -8.56
C ILE A 86 18.58 29.66 -9.32
N LYS A 87 19.48 28.95 -8.64
CA LYS A 87 20.31 27.90 -9.27
C LYS A 87 19.46 26.77 -9.88
N ALA A 88 18.41 26.34 -9.19
CA ALA A 88 17.49 25.32 -9.71
C ALA A 88 16.72 25.80 -10.95
N LEU A 89 16.28 27.06 -10.97
CA LEU A 89 15.60 27.66 -12.12
C LEU A 89 16.54 27.84 -13.32
N GLU A 90 17.78 28.25 -13.09
CA GLU A 90 18.81 28.34 -14.14
C GLU A 90 19.07 26.98 -14.79
N TYR A 91 19.19 25.91 -13.99
CA TYR A 91 19.36 24.55 -14.50
C TYR A 91 18.21 24.12 -15.42
N ILE A 92 16.97 24.38 -15.01
CA ILE A 92 15.77 24.05 -15.80
C ILE A 92 15.80 24.82 -17.13
N VAL A 93 16.07 26.11 -17.09
CA VAL A 93 16.12 26.94 -18.31
C VAL A 93 17.19 26.43 -19.27
N ARG A 94 18.42 26.19 -18.80
CA ARG A 94 19.52 25.67 -19.64
C ARG A 94 19.23 24.31 -20.23
N HIS A 95 18.54 23.42 -19.51
CA HIS A 95 18.16 22.11 -20.01
C HIS A 95 17.19 22.19 -21.20
N TYR A 96 16.21 23.11 -21.16
CA TYR A 96 15.17 23.21 -22.18
C TYR A 96 15.46 24.23 -23.29
N THR A 97 16.32 25.22 -23.06
CA THR A 97 16.63 26.27 -24.06
C THR A 97 18.07 26.25 -24.57
N GLY A 98 18.98 25.52 -23.91
CA GLY A 98 20.40 25.44 -24.30
C GLY A 98 21.22 26.71 -24.02
N LEU A 99 20.72 27.64 -23.21
CA LEU A 99 21.43 28.89 -22.89
C LEU A 99 22.62 28.66 -21.95
N GLU A 100 23.78 29.21 -22.30
CA GLU A 100 25.00 29.12 -21.48
C GLU A 100 25.26 30.35 -20.59
N ARG A 101 24.58 31.47 -20.85
CA ARG A 101 24.69 32.72 -20.07
C ARG A 101 23.30 33.29 -19.75
N TYR A 102 23.10 33.72 -18.50
CA TYR A 102 21.82 34.21 -17.97
C TYR A 102 21.81 35.73 -17.71
N ASP A 103 22.58 36.49 -18.49
CA ASP A 103 22.54 37.94 -18.38
C ASP A 103 21.18 38.48 -18.83
N ARG A 104 20.82 39.65 -18.29
CA ARG A 104 19.50 40.27 -18.51
C ARG A 104 19.15 40.44 -19.99
N GLN A 105 20.10 40.81 -20.84
CA GLN A 105 19.86 41.00 -22.27
C GLN A 105 19.59 39.68 -22.99
N THR A 106 20.31 38.61 -22.62
CA THR A 106 20.12 37.27 -23.19
C THR A 106 18.79 36.64 -22.76
N LEU A 107 18.38 36.83 -21.50
CA LEU A 107 17.08 36.39 -21.00
C LEU A 107 15.91 37.16 -21.64
N GLU A 108 16.02 38.48 -21.78
CA GLU A 108 14.99 39.31 -22.45
C GLU A 108 14.81 38.92 -23.93
N LYS A 109 15.91 38.59 -24.64
CA LYS A 109 15.87 38.05 -26.03
C LYS A 109 15.25 36.66 -26.12
N THR A 110 15.46 35.82 -25.12
CA THR A 110 14.91 34.45 -25.11
C THR A 110 13.41 34.47 -24.80
N ILE A 111 12.98 35.32 -23.87
CA ILE A 111 11.56 35.52 -23.53
C ILE A 111 10.79 36.06 -24.76
N THR A 112 11.38 36.99 -25.51
CA THR A 112 10.80 37.49 -26.76
C THR A 112 10.74 36.39 -27.85
N GLY A 113 11.74 35.51 -27.92
CA GLY A 113 11.73 34.34 -28.82
C GLY A 113 10.69 33.25 -28.47
N ILE A 114 10.41 33.04 -27.18
CA ILE A 114 9.39 32.09 -26.70
C ILE A 114 7.98 32.62 -26.99
N SER A 115 7.76 33.93 -26.86
CA SER A 115 6.48 34.57 -27.19
C SER A 115 6.16 34.48 -28.69
N LEU A 116 7.17 34.57 -29.56
CA LEU A 116 7.03 34.48 -31.03
C LEU A 116 6.74 33.06 -31.55
N LYS A 117 7.16 31.99 -30.84
CA LYS A 117 6.84 30.60 -31.22
C LYS A 117 5.42 30.16 -30.81
N SER A 118 4.73 30.92 -29.95
CA SER A 118 3.37 30.59 -29.48
C SER A 118 2.23 31.16 -30.35
N LYS A 119 2.55 31.94 -31.39
CA LYS A 119 1.55 32.54 -32.30
C LYS A 119 1.98 32.45 -33.77
N ALA A 120 1.72 31.30 -34.40
CA ALA A 120 1.45 31.23 -35.84
C ALA A 120 0.68 29.94 -36.17
N PRO A 121 -0.57 30.00 -36.68
CA PRO A 121 -1.08 29.01 -37.60
C PRO A 121 -0.51 29.25 -39.01
N PRO A 122 -0.45 28.24 -39.89
CA PRO A 122 -0.11 28.46 -41.28
C PRO A 122 -1.29 29.12 -41.98
N GLU A 123 -1.05 30.11 -42.84
CA GLU A 123 -1.41 29.98 -44.26
C GLU A 123 -1.03 31.23 -45.07
N SER A 124 -0.63 30.95 -46.30
CA SER A 124 -0.37 31.88 -47.39
C SER A 124 -1.64 32.58 -47.86
N GLY A 125 -1.63 33.91 -47.94
CA GLY A 125 -2.65 34.67 -48.67
C GLY A 125 -2.58 36.17 -48.40
N LYS A 126 -2.28 36.95 -49.44
CA LYS A 126 -2.10 38.41 -49.43
C LYS A 126 -3.42 39.17 -49.16
N SER A 127 -3.36 40.30 -48.44
CA SER A 127 -3.76 41.66 -48.88
C SER A 127 -4.27 42.56 -47.74
N GLU A 128 -3.59 43.71 -47.59
CA GLU A 128 -4.03 45.08 -47.22
C GLU A 128 -5.27 45.39 -46.35
N GLY A 129 -5.09 46.38 -45.45
CA GLY A 129 -6.14 47.38 -45.15
C GLY A 129 -6.44 47.62 -43.67
N GLY A 130 -6.20 48.84 -43.18
CA GLY A 130 -6.29 49.22 -41.76
C GLY A 130 -7.70 49.38 -41.16
N GLY A 131 -7.75 49.59 -39.83
CA GLY A 131 -8.70 50.51 -39.20
C GLY A 131 -9.69 49.97 -38.14
N SER A 132 -9.40 50.30 -36.88
CA SER A 132 -10.33 50.73 -35.81
C SER A 132 -11.36 49.78 -35.15
N ARG A 133 -11.12 49.57 -33.83
CA ARG A 133 -12.05 49.60 -32.66
C ARG A 133 -13.55 49.33 -32.89
N SER A 134 -14.09 48.30 -32.23
CA SER A 134 -14.81 48.41 -30.94
C SER A 134 -15.43 47.06 -30.55
N VAL A 135 -15.62 46.88 -29.24
CA VAL A 135 -16.04 45.65 -28.56
C VAL A 135 -17.57 45.54 -28.57
N SER A 136 -18.10 44.35 -28.89
CA SER A 136 -19.40 43.88 -28.39
C SER A 136 -19.40 42.37 -28.23
N SER A 137 -19.82 41.95 -27.04
CA SER A 137 -20.15 40.64 -26.52
C SER A 137 -20.90 39.72 -27.48
N THR A 138 -20.59 38.42 -27.45
CA THR A 138 -21.56 37.30 -27.32
C THR A 138 -20.86 35.95 -27.24
N ASP A 139 -21.31 35.15 -26.26
CA ASP A 139 -21.54 33.70 -26.27
C ASP A 139 -20.64 32.81 -27.12
N THR A 140 -19.86 31.94 -26.48
CA THR A 140 -19.19 30.82 -27.16
C THR A 140 -19.87 29.52 -26.79
N VAL A 141 -20.64 29.05 -27.77
CA VAL A 141 -21.11 27.69 -27.97
C VAL A 141 -19.95 26.69 -27.78
N VAL A 142 -20.22 25.62 -27.05
CA VAL A 142 -19.33 24.46 -26.89
C VAL A 142 -19.20 23.77 -28.26
N ASN A 143 -17.99 23.73 -28.81
CA ASN A 143 -17.70 23.09 -30.09
C ASN A 143 -17.37 21.59 -29.88
N GLU A 144 -18.21 20.71 -30.42
CA GLU A 144 -18.14 19.23 -30.38
C GLU A 144 -17.09 18.62 -31.33
N THR A 145 -15.83 19.09 -31.31
CA THR A 145 -14.76 18.53 -32.18
C THR A 145 -13.70 17.70 -31.43
N GLY A 146 -13.82 17.55 -30.11
CA GLY A 146 -12.84 16.85 -29.26
C GLY A 146 -13.02 15.34 -29.12
N GLU A 147 -14.16 14.77 -29.53
CA GLU A 147 -14.47 13.35 -29.25
C GLU A 147 -13.71 12.39 -30.19
N ASN A 148 -13.58 12.72 -31.48
CA ASN A 148 -13.00 11.81 -32.48
C ASN A 148 -11.48 11.60 -32.35
N SER A 149 -10.72 12.63 -31.98
CA SER A 149 -9.25 12.51 -31.80
C SER A 149 -8.89 11.68 -30.56
N HIS A 150 -9.66 11.84 -29.50
CA HIS A 150 -9.50 11.11 -28.25
C HIS A 150 -9.89 9.63 -28.38
N LEU A 151 -10.95 9.32 -29.15
CA LEU A 151 -11.35 7.95 -29.49
C LEU A 151 -10.29 7.22 -30.34
N LEU A 152 -9.70 7.91 -31.32
CA LEU A 152 -8.62 7.33 -32.16
C LEU A 152 -7.35 7.04 -31.35
N TYR A 153 -6.95 7.95 -30.44
CA TYR A 153 -5.82 7.75 -29.54
C TYR A 153 -6.01 6.54 -28.61
N ARG A 154 -7.22 6.39 -28.05
CA ARG A 154 -7.56 5.27 -27.15
C ARG A 154 -7.59 3.92 -27.85
N LYS A 155 -8.14 3.85 -29.08
CA LYS A 155 -8.09 2.63 -29.89
C LYS A 155 -6.66 2.20 -30.23
N ALA A 156 -5.76 3.17 -30.49
CA ALA A 156 -4.36 2.88 -30.73
C ALA A 156 -3.67 2.29 -29.49
N ALA A 157 -4.01 2.74 -28.28
CA ALA A 157 -3.42 2.26 -27.04
C ALA A 157 -3.72 0.77 -26.75
N VAL A 158 -4.94 0.29 -27.03
CA VAL A 158 -5.28 -1.14 -26.86
C VAL A 158 -4.55 -2.02 -27.87
N LEU A 159 -4.42 -1.57 -29.13
CA LEU A 159 -3.66 -2.31 -30.14
C LEU A 159 -2.15 -2.34 -29.81
N GLU A 160 -1.60 -1.24 -29.31
CA GLU A 160 -0.23 -1.18 -28.78
C GLU A 160 -0.06 -2.20 -27.64
N ALA A 161 -1.00 -2.24 -26.70
CA ALA A 161 -0.99 -3.19 -25.58
C ALA A 161 -0.99 -4.65 -26.03
N VAL A 162 -1.85 -5.02 -26.97
CA VAL A 162 -1.91 -6.38 -27.52
C VAL A 162 -0.65 -6.74 -28.30
N SER A 163 -0.02 -5.78 -28.98
CA SER A 163 1.23 -6.01 -29.72
C SER A 163 2.41 -6.40 -28.81
N LEU A 164 2.33 -6.08 -27.51
CA LEU A 164 3.31 -6.51 -26.52
C LEU A 164 3.10 -7.93 -26.00
N PHE A 165 1.98 -8.59 -26.32
CA PHE A 165 1.73 -9.94 -25.81
C PHE A 165 2.82 -10.88 -26.32
N PRO A 166 3.50 -11.63 -25.44
CA PRO A 166 4.53 -12.56 -25.87
C PRO A 166 3.90 -13.70 -26.69
N PRO A 167 4.70 -14.51 -27.40
CA PRO A 167 4.20 -15.70 -28.07
C PRO A 167 3.43 -16.61 -27.11
N ALA A 168 2.40 -17.30 -27.61
CA ALA A 168 1.48 -18.09 -26.78
C ALA A 168 2.19 -19.05 -25.78
N PRO A 169 3.25 -19.78 -26.15
CA PRO A 169 3.98 -20.61 -25.18
C PRO A 169 4.56 -19.82 -24.00
N SER A 170 5.17 -18.66 -24.26
CA SER A 170 5.74 -17.79 -23.23
C SER A 170 4.65 -17.14 -22.37
N ALA A 171 3.53 -16.73 -22.97
CA ALA A 171 2.38 -16.22 -22.23
C ALA A 171 1.85 -17.25 -21.22
N LEU A 172 1.72 -18.52 -21.63
CA LEU A 172 1.26 -19.59 -20.74
C LEU A 172 2.23 -19.87 -19.60
N VAL A 173 3.55 -19.75 -19.84
CA VAL A 173 4.55 -19.82 -18.76
C VAL A 173 4.34 -18.68 -17.76
N LEU A 174 4.22 -17.43 -18.22
CA LEU A 174 4.00 -16.29 -17.33
C LEU A 174 2.69 -16.41 -16.53
N LEU A 175 1.61 -16.93 -17.14
CA LEU A 175 0.36 -17.23 -16.44
C LEU A 175 0.58 -18.25 -15.32
N ARG A 176 1.27 -19.35 -15.60
CA ARG A 176 1.58 -20.38 -14.59
C ARG A 176 2.38 -19.81 -13.43
N VAL A 177 3.40 -19.00 -13.71
CA VAL A 177 4.21 -18.33 -12.70
C VAL A 177 3.37 -17.38 -11.84
N PHE A 178 2.51 -16.57 -12.46
CA PHE A 178 1.59 -15.68 -11.75
C PHE A 178 0.67 -16.44 -10.78
N PHE A 179 0.04 -17.53 -11.23
CA PHE A 179 -0.87 -18.29 -10.38
C PHE A 179 -0.16 -19.07 -9.26
N GLU A 180 1.09 -19.47 -9.48
CA GLU A 180 1.89 -20.19 -8.48
C GLU A 180 2.44 -19.26 -7.40
N PHE A 181 2.94 -18.07 -7.77
CA PHE A 181 3.69 -17.20 -6.86
C PHE A 181 3.00 -15.88 -6.51
N THR A 182 2.22 -15.31 -7.43
CA THR A 182 1.59 -14.00 -7.23
C THR A 182 0.20 -14.13 -6.62
N GLN A 183 -0.65 -15.02 -7.14
CA GLN A 183 -1.99 -15.30 -6.59
C GLN A 183 -1.92 -16.21 -5.34
N THR A 184 -0.97 -15.91 -4.44
CA THR A 184 -0.76 -16.66 -3.19
C THR A 184 -1.81 -16.24 -2.17
N ASN A 185 -2.74 -17.14 -1.84
CA ASN A 185 -3.82 -16.96 -0.84
C ASN A 185 -4.84 -15.83 -1.14
N TYR A 186 -4.78 -15.20 -2.31
CA TYR A 186 -5.75 -14.22 -2.78
C TYR A 186 -6.41 -14.73 -4.07
N PHE A 187 -7.48 -14.05 -4.52
CA PHE A 187 -8.12 -14.34 -5.81
C PHE A 187 -8.25 -13.04 -6.60
N TYR A 188 -7.26 -12.76 -7.45
CA TYR A 188 -7.30 -11.58 -8.32
C TYR A 188 -8.15 -11.87 -9.55
N VAL A 189 -7.90 -13.01 -10.20
CA VAL A 189 -8.43 -13.35 -11.52
C VAL A 189 -8.74 -14.85 -11.62
N ASP A 190 -9.71 -15.18 -12.48
CA ASP A 190 -10.03 -16.56 -12.85
C ASP A 190 -9.09 -17.02 -13.98
N GLU A 191 -8.41 -18.16 -13.81
CA GLU A 191 -7.44 -18.67 -14.77
C GLU A 191 -8.09 -19.08 -16.08
N GLU A 192 -9.24 -19.75 -16.02
CA GLU A 192 -9.94 -20.22 -17.21
C GLU A 192 -10.41 -19.03 -18.06
N SER A 193 -10.96 -17.99 -17.43
CA SER A 193 -11.33 -16.74 -18.10
C SER A 193 -10.13 -16.09 -18.80
N LEU A 194 -8.97 -16.01 -18.15
CA LEU A 194 -7.76 -15.45 -18.77
C LEU A 194 -7.26 -16.28 -19.95
N ARG A 195 -7.27 -17.61 -19.85
CA ARG A 195 -6.90 -18.50 -20.96
C ARG A 195 -7.81 -18.27 -22.17
N GLN A 196 -9.12 -18.15 -21.94
CA GLN A 196 -10.08 -17.84 -23.01
C GLN A 196 -9.83 -16.47 -23.66
N HIS A 197 -9.44 -15.45 -22.90
CA HIS A 197 -9.05 -14.16 -23.46
C HIS A 197 -7.80 -14.26 -24.35
N LEU A 198 -6.79 -15.01 -23.90
CA LEU A 198 -5.57 -15.24 -24.69
C LEU A 198 -5.86 -16.02 -25.97
N ASP A 199 -6.67 -17.08 -25.90
CA ASP A 199 -7.05 -17.89 -27.06
C ASP A 199 -7.74 -17.03 -28.13
N ARG A 200 -8.61 -16.09 -27.72
CA ARG A 200 -9.25 -15.12 -28.63
C ARG A 200 -8.22 -14.24 -29.33
N VAL A 201 -7.24 -13.72 -28.60
CA VAL A 201 -6.18 -12.86 -29.14
C VAL A 201 -5.31 -13.63 -30.14
N TYR A 202 -4.79 -14.80 -29.75
CA TYR A 202 -3.89 -15.56 -30.61
C TYR A 202 -4.58 -16.17 -31.82
N SER A 203 -5.88 -16.48 -31.72
CA SER A 203 -6.66 -17.00 -32.85
C SER A 203 -7.10 -15.90 -33.82
N CYS A 204 -7.45 -14.70 -33.33
CA CYS A 204 -7.98 -13.63 -34.16
C CYS A 204 -7.72 -12.23 -33.57
N PRO A 205 -6.50 -11.68 -33.74
CA PRO A 205 -6.13 -10.36 -33.18
C PRO A 205 -7.00 -9.20 -33.67
N SER A 206 -7.64 -9.33 -34.84
CA SER A 206 -8.46 -8.28 -35.46
C SER A 206 -9.79 -8.01 -34.75
N ARG A 207 -10.20 -8.86 -33.79
CA ARG A 207 -11.45 -8.71 -33.03
C ARG A 207 -11.34 -7.81 -31.80
N ILE A 208 -10.13 -7.37 -31.44
CA ILE A 208 -9.90 -6.55 -30.25
C ILE A 208 -10.35 -5.12 -30.49
N LYS A 209 -11.13 -4.60 -29.54
CA LYS A 209 -11.74 -3.28 -29.55
C LYS A 209 -11.27 -2.44 -28.38
N GLN A 210 -11.66 -1.16 -28.35
CA GLN A 210 -11.35 -0.27 -27.22
C GLN A 210 -12.01 -0.72 -25.90
N GLU A 211 -13.21 -1.30 -25.97
CA GLU A 211 -13.95 -1.84 -24.80
C GLU A 211 -13.21 -2.97 -24.07
N ASP A 212 -12.20 -3.57 -24.73
CA ASP A 212 -11.37 -4.63 -24.19
C ASP A 212 -10.23 -4.14 -23.28
N ALA A 213 -10.04 -2.82 -23.16
CA ALA A 213 -8.97 -2.22 -22.36
C ALA A 213 -8.84 -2.79 -20.92
N PRO A 214 -9.92 -3.05 -20.16
CA PRO A 214 -9.83 -3.62 -18.81
C PRO A 214 -9.14 -4.98 -18.78
N TRP A 215 -9.61 -5.96 -19.55
CA TRP A 215 -9.04 -7.30 -19.50
C TRP A 215 -7.67 -7.37 -20.20
N VAL A 216 -7.43 -6.55 -21.23
CA VAL A 216 -6.09 -6.42 -21.86
C VAL A 216 -5.09 -5.89 -20.83
N SER A 217 -5.49 -4.91 -20.02
CA SER A 217 -4.67 -4.40 -18.91
C SER A 217 -4.40 -5.47 -17.85
N VAL A 218 -5.43 -6.25 -17.47
CA VAL A 218 -5.27 -7.39 -16.57
C VAL A 218 -4.22 -8.37 -17.10
N VAL A 219 -4.27 -8.74 -18.37
CA VAL A 219 -3.31 -9.67 -18.99
C VAL A 219 -1.88 -9.11 -18.96
N LEU A 220 -1.69 -7.84 -19.34
CA LEU A 220 -0.37 -7.18 -19.25
C LEU A 220 0.17 -7.17 -17.82
N MET A 221 -0.69 -6.90 -16.84
CA MET A 221 -0.29 -6.89 -15.44
C MET A 221 0.02 -8.30 -14.91
N VAL A 222 -0.71 -9.32 -15.35
CA VAL A 222 -0.40 -10.73 -15.08
C VAL A 222 0.98 -11.10 -15.66
N PHE A 223 1.29 -10.65 -16.88
CA PHE A 223 2.63 -10.86 -17.45
C PHE A 223 3.72 -10.12 -16.67
N ALA A 224 3.51 -8.85 -16.34
CA ALA A 224 4.45 -8.06 -15.54
C ALA A 224 4.76 -8.75 -14.20
N LEU A 225 3.73 -9.18 -13.48
CA LEU A 225 3.88 -9.89 -12.20
C LEU A 225 4.40 -11.33 -12.39
N GLY A 226 4.14 -11.97 -13.52
CA GLY A 226 4.72 -13.26 -13.87
C GLY A 226 6.24 -13.17 -14.06
N VAL A 227 6.72 -12.19 -14.84
CA VAL A 227 8.16 -11.96 -15.09
C VAL A 227 8.93 -11.80 -13.77
N GLN A 228 8.33 -11.12 -12.81
CA GLN A 228 8.91 -10.92 -11.48
C GLN A 228 9.30 -12.22 -10.74
N PHE A 229 8.60 -13.34 -10.99
CA PHE A 229 8.82 -14.60 -10.28
C PHE A 229 9.36 -15.72 -11.17
N THR A 230 9.74 -15.46 -12.43
CA THR A 230 10.22 -16.50 -13.36
C THR A 230 11.47 -17.21 -12.84
N SER A 231 12.35 -16.51 -12.14
CA SER A 231 13.57 -17.08 -11.53
C SER A 231 13.30 -18.09 -10.40
N HIS A 232 12.11 -18.07 -9.81
CA HIS A 232 11.69 -19.03 -8.78
C HIS A 232 10.95 -20.24 -9.37
N TYR A 233 10.54 -20.16 -10.63
CA TYR A 233 9.80 -21.23 -11.30
C TYR A 233 10.76 -22.24 -11.92
N GLN A 234 10.58 -23.53 -11.58
CA GLN A 234 11.43 -24.60 -12.11
C GLN A 234 10.96 -25.04 -13.49
N SER A 235 11.90 -25.25 -14.41
CA SER A 235 11.62 -25.76 -15.75
C SER A 235 10.98 -27.15 -15.69
N PRO A 236 10.03 -27.48 -16.59
CA PRO A 236 9.54 -28.85 -16.72
C PRO A 236 10.67 -29.82 -17.12
N PRO A 237 10.63 -31.09 -16.66
CA PRO A 237 11.71 -32.07 -16.87
C PRO A 237 11.98 -32.39 -18.35
N PRO A 238 13.19 -32.93 -18.65
CA PRO A 238 13.67 -33.23 -20.00
C PRO A 238 12.96 -34.39 -20.73
N ASP A 239 11.67 -34.25 -21.07
CA ASP A 239 10.97 -35.12 -22.04
C ASP A 239 10.88 -34.49 -23.44
N SER A 240 10.99 -35.31 -24.49
CA SER A 240 11.02 -34.88 -25.92
C SER A 240 9.76 -34.14 -26.38
N SER A 241 8.63 -34.29 -25.68
CA SER A 241 7.36 -33.62 -26.02
C SER A 241 7.24 -32.19 -25.49
N ARG A 242 8.26 -31.66 -24.79
CA ARG A 242 8.20 -30.36 -24.07
C ARG A 242 9.30 -29.37 -24.45
N GLU A 243 10.01 -29.56 -25.58
CA GLU A 243 11.08 -28.64 -26.03
C GLU A 243 10.58 -27.19 -26.15
N LEU A 244 9.47 -26.95 -26.86
CA LEU A 244 8.85 -25.62 -26.97
C LEU A 244 8.50 -24.99 -25.61
N ALA A 245 8.15 -25.79 -24.61
CA ALA A 245 7.84 -25.29 -23.28
C ALA A 245 9.10 -24.91 -22.50
N ARG A 246 10.24 -25.56 -22.78
CA ARG A 246 11.55 -25.16 -22.23
C ARG A 246 12.07 -23.90 -22.88
N ASP A 247 12.04 -23.82 -24.21
CA ASP A 247 12.47 -22.63 -24.93
C ASP A 247 11.66 -21.41 -24.46
N ALA A 248 10.34 -21.57 -24.31
CA ALA A 248 9.47 -20.54 -23.77
C ALA A 248 9.84 -20.15 -22.32
N HIS A 249 10.22 -21.12 -21.49
CA HIS A 249 10.66 -20.88 -20.12
C HIS A 249 11.99 -20.13 -20.08
N ASP A 250 12.97 -20.52 -20.89
CA ASP A 250 14.29 -19.89 -20.97
C ASP A 250 14.16 -18.44 -21.47
N ILE A 251 13.29 -18.19 -22.46
CA ILE A 251 12.93 -16.83 -22.90
C ILE A 251 12.35 -16.02 -21.72
N CYS A 252 11.44 -16.59 -20.94
CA CYS A 252 10.85 -15.90 -19.79
C CYS A 252 11.86 -15.65 -18.65
N GLN A 253 12.84 -16.53 -18.46
CA GLN A 253 13.94 -16.30 -17.51
C GLN A 253 14.86 -15.17 -17.96
N GLY A 254 15.04 -14.99 -19.27
CA GLY A 254 15.79 -13.88 -19.83
C GLY A 254 15.08 -12.52 -19.74
N MET A 255 13.79 -12.49 -19.40
CA MET A 255 13.06 -11.24 -19.18
C MET A 255 13.50 -10.57 -17.87
N ASP A 256 13.68 -9.26 -17.93
CA ASP A 256 14.22 -8.45 -16.84
C ASP A 256 13.22 -7.42 -16.30
N ASP A 257 13.67 -6.59 -15.35
CA ASP A 257 12.88 -5.50 -14.77
C ASP A 257 12.48 -4.45 -15.83
N SER A 258 13.24 -4.32 -16.93
CA SER A 258 12.88 -3.46 -18.08
C SER A 258 11.64 -3.98 -18.81
N THR A 259 11.57 -5.29 -19.03
CA THR A 259 10.40 -5.94 -19.63
C THR A 259 9.15 -5.77 -18.76
N THR A 260 9.30 -5.98 -17.45
CA THR A 260 8.24 -5.72 -16.46
C THR A 260 7.77 -4.26 -16.54
N SER A 261 8.71 -3.32 -16.60
CA SER A 261 8.41 -1.88 -16.68
C SER A 261 7.65 -1.51 -17.96
N LYS A 262 7.98 -2.13 -19.11
CA LYS A 262 7.27 -1.92 -20.37
C LYS A 262 5.81 -2.37 -20.29
N PHE A 263 5.56 -3.57 -19.78
CA PHE A 263 4.19 -4.07 -19.58
C PHE A 263 3.38 -3.14 -18.68
N TYR A 264 3.95 -2.74 -17.54
CA TYR A 264 3.30 -1.80 -16.62
C TYR A 264 3.03 -0.44 -17.27
N GLN A 265 4.00 0.17 -17.95
CA GLN A 265 3.84 1.47 -18.60
C GLN A 265 2.75 1.46 -19.67
N VAL A 266 2.66 0.40 -20.49
CA VAL A 266 1.60 0.31 -21.50
C VAL A 266 0.25 0.02 -20.86
N ALA A 267 0.18 -0.82 -19.83
CA ALA A 267 -1.05 -1.02 -19.06
C ALA A 267 -1.56 0.29 -18.44
N MET A 268 -0.66 1.16 -17.95
CA MET A 268 -1.04 2.48 -17.41
C MET A 268 -1.70 3.39 -18.44
N LYS A 269 -1.33 3.31 -19.73
CA LYS A 269 -1.97 4.08 -20.80
C LYS A 269 -3.46 3.76 -20.94
N LEU A 270 -3.88 2.56 -20.50
CA LEU A 270 -5.26 2.09 -20.56
C LEU A 270 -6.12 2.58 -19.38
N ILE A 271 -5.53 3.13 -18.31
CA ILE A 271 -6.24 3.58 -17.09
C ILE A 271 -7.47 4.45 -17.39
N PRO A 272 -7.44 5.44 -18.30
CA PRO A 272 -8.61 6.26 -18.59
C PRO A 272 -9.82 5.46 -19.11
N ASP A 273 -9.59 4.42 -19.91
CA ASP A 273 -10.65 3.54 -20.41
C ASP A 273 -11.12 2.57 -19.30
N ILE A 274 -10.20 2.07 -18.48
CA ILE A 274 -10.50 1.19 -17.34
C ILE A 274 -11.40 1.88 -16.30
N LEU A 275 -11.14 3.16 -16.00
CA LEU A 275 -11.91 3.94 -15.03
C LEU A 275 -13.36 4.19 -15.45
N VAL A 276 -13.61 4.24 -16.76
CA VAL A 276 -14.96 4.46 -17.32
C VAL A 276 -15.68 3.13 -17.55
N ALA A 277 -14.94 2.02 -17.65
CA ALA A 277 -15.52 0.70 -17.84
C ALA A 277 -16.18 0.17 -16.56
N GLU A 278 -17.47 -0.12 -16.63
CA GLU A 278 -18.25 -0.77 -15.57
C GLU A 278 -18.11 -2.30 -15.62
N SER A 279 -16.89 -2.80 -15.39
CA SER A 279 -16.58 -4.23 -15.50
C SER A 279 -15.80 -4.76 -14.29
N ILE A 280 -15.87 -6.07 -14.05
CA ILE A 280 -15.13 -6.71 -12.96
C ILE A 280 -13.61 -6.61 -13.19
N GLU A 281 -13.21 -6.66 -14.45
CA GLU A 281 -11.82 -6.56 -14.90
C GLU A 281 -11.24 -5.18 -14.59
N SER A 282 -12.06 -4.11 -14.53
CA SER A 282 -11.61 -2.82 -14.03
C SER A 282 -11.15 -2.89 -12.58
N VAL A 283 -11.90 -3.60 -11.73
CA VAL A 283 -11.49 -3.84 -10.33
C VAL A 283 -10.19 -4.65 -10.30
N GLN A 284 -10.12 -5.74 -11.09
CA GLN A 284 -8.96 -6.63 -11.14
C GLN A 284 -7.70 -5.91 -11.61
N ALA A 285 -7.80 -5.07 -12.64
CA ALA A 285 -6.69 -4.28 -13.15
C ALA A 285 -6.09 -3.39 -12.05
N PHE A 286 -6.93 -2.66 -11.30
CA PHE A 286 -6.47 -1.82 -10.19
C PHE A 286 -5.91 -2.61 -9.01
N LEU A 287 -6.42 -3.82 -8.73
CA LEU A 287 -5.79 -4.71 -7.75
C LEU A 287 -4.37 -5.11 -8.18
N LEU A 288 -4.18 -5.42 -9.46
CA LEU A 288 -2.88 -5.82 -9.99
C LEU A 288 -1.90 -4.63 -10.10
N PHE A 289 -2.37 -3.43 -10.45
CA PHE A 289 -1.57 -2.20 -10.37
C PHE A 289 -1.12 -1.91 -8.93
N GLY A 290 -2.04 -2.05 -7.98
CA GLY A 290 -1.73 -1.93 -6.55
C GLY A 290 -0.68 -2.93 -6.12
N LEU A 291 -0.81 -4.20 -6.53
CA LEU A 291 0.14 -5.25 -6.21
C LEU A 291 1.54 -5.01 -6.81
N HIS A 292 1.61 -4.61 -8.08
CA HIS A 292 2.87 -4.33 -8.77
C HIS A 292 3.64 -3.18 -8.11
N THR A 293 2.95 -2.14 -7.67
CA THR A 293 3.56 -0.95 -7.03
C THR A 293 3.83 -1.14 -5.54
N LEU A 294 3.25 -2.17 -4.91
CA LEU A 294 3.33 -2.42 -3.47
C LEU A 294 4.77 -2.55 -2.94
N PRO A 295 5.73 -3.21 -3.61
CA PRO A 295 7.11 -3.24 -3.14
C PRO A 295 7.79 -1.86 -3.17
N ALA A 296 7.45 -1.00 -4.12
CA ALA A 296 8.10 0.29 -4.29
C ALA A 296 7.49 1.38 -3.39
N ASP A 297 6.17 1.51 -3.41
CA ASP A 297 5.44 2.57 -2.71
C ASP A 297 4.16 2.04 -2.03
N PRO A 298 4.31 1.30 -0.92
CA PRO A 298 3.21 0.62 -0.26
C PRO A 298 2.22 1.56 0.44
N ALA A 299 2.66 2.73 0.90
CA ALA A 299 1.84 3.71 1.59
C ALA A 299 1.32 4.85 0.68
N GLY A 300 1.78 4.92 -0.57
CA GLY A 300 1.40 5.92 -1.57
C GLY A 300 0.57 5.32 -2.70
N LEU A 301 1.20 5.09 -3.86
CA LEU A 301 0.52 4.71 -5.09
C LEU A 301 -0.20 3.36 -4.98
N SER A 302 0.41 2.37 -4.33
CA SER A 302 -0.23 1.05 -4.14
C SER A 302 -1.54 1.15 -3.36
N TYR A 303 -1.52 1.87 -2.23
CA TYR A 303 -2.70 2.15 -1.43
C TYR A 303 -3.77 2.91 -2.24
N THR A 304 -3.35 3.85 -3.08
CA THR A 304 -4.27 4.60 -3.95
C THR A 304 -4.98 3.69 -4.95
N TYR A 305 -4.25 2.77 -5.60
CA TYR A 305 -4.84 1.81 -6.52
C TYR A 305 -5.80 0.84 -5.83
N PHE A 306 -5.48 0.34 -4.63
CA PHE A 306 -6.42 -0.46 -3.86
C PHE A 306 -7.69 0.33 -3.49
N GLY A 307 -7.55 1.60 -3.13
CA GLY A 307 -8.71 2.48 -2.88
C GLY A 307 -9.58 2.69 -4.13
N ILE A 308 -8.98 2.82 -5.31
CA ILE A 308 -9.72 2.88 -6.59
C ILE A 308 -10.43 1.55 -6.86
N ALA A 309 -9.77 0.41 -6.66
CA ALA A 309 -10.39 -0.90 -6.80
C ALA A 309 -11.62 -1.07 -5.88
N ILE A 310 -11.54 -0.63 -4.63
CA ILE A 310 -12.68 -0.63 -3.70
C ILE A 310 -13.82 0.26 -4.20
N LYS A 311 -13.52 1.45 -4.75
CA LYS A 311 -14.53 2.35 -5.31
C LYS A 311 -15.24 1.73 -6.51
N LEU A 312 -14.50 1.17 -7.46
CA LEU A 312 -15.07 0.47 -8.63
C LEU A 312 -15.91 -0.75 -8.20
N ALA A 313 -15.41 -1.54 -7.25
CA ALA A 313 -16.16 -2.68 -6.71
C ALA A 313 -17.45 -2.24 -5.98
N THR A 314 -17.41 -1.08 -5.33
CA THR A 314 -18.59 -0.50 -4.68
C THR A 314 -19.62 -0.03 -5.71
N GLN A 315 -19.18 0.61 -6.81
CA GLN A 315 -20.06 1.01 -7.93
C GLN A 315 -20.75 -0.19 -8.58
N LEU A 316 -20.04 -1.32 -8.68
CA LEU A 316 -20.59 -2.60 -9.15
C LEU A 316 -21.43 -3.34 -8.10
N ASN A 317 -21.68 -2.73 -6.93
CA ASN A 317 -22.42 -3.30 -5.80
C ASN A 317 -21.85 -4.64 -5.27
N LEU A 318 -20.55 -4.91 -5.46
CA LEU A 318 -19.93 -6.16 -5.02
C LEU A 318 -19.80 -6.29 -3.50
N HIS A 319 -19.84 -5.16 -2.80
CA HIS A 319 -19.88 -5.06 -1.34
C HIS A 319 -21.21 -5.49 -0.72
N LEU A 320 -22.24 -5.65 -1.56
CA LEU A 320 -23.58 -6.02 -1.13
C LEU A 320 -23.88 -7.49 -1.42
N LYS A 321 -24.89 -8.03 -0.73
CA LYS A 321 -25.49 -9.32 -1.04
C LYS A 321 -26.18 -9.22 -2.39
N ILE A 322 -25.62 -9.91 -3.38
CA ILE A 322 -26.17 -9.94 -4.73
C ILE A 322 -27.20 -11.07 -4.83
N THR A 323 -28.45 -10.73 -5.17
CA THR A 323 -29.55 -11.69 -5.29
C THR A 323 -30.01 -11.92 -6.74
N SER A 324 -29.50 -11.16 -7.70
CA SER A 324 -30.05 -11.04 -9.06
C SER A 324 -29.09 -11.42 -10.20
N ILE A 325 -28.02 -12.18 -9.92
CA ILE A 325 -27.14 -12.72 -10.97
C ILE A 325 -27.61 -14.11 -11.38
N SER A 326 -27.78 -14.33 -12.68
CA SER A 326 -28.24 -15.60 -13.26
C SER A 326 -27.17 -16.69 -13.26
N CYS A 327 -25.89 -16.33 -13.34
CA CYS A 327 -24.76 -17.27 -13.38
C CYS A 327 -24.08 -17.43 -12.01
N ALA A 328 -24.15 -18.63 -11.44
CA ALA A 328 -23.54 -18.93 -10.14
C ALA A 328 -22.01 -18.75 -10.14
N ARG A 329 -21.34 -19.16 -11.22
CA ARG A 329 -19.89 -18.99 -11.41
C ARG A 329 -19.47 -17.52 -11.34
N ASP A 330 -20.17 -16.66 -12.08
CA ASP A 330 -19.86 -15.22 -12.13
C ASP A 330 -20.09 -14.55 -10.78
N LEU A 331 -21.16 -14.95 -10.08
CA LEU A 331 -21.44 -14.48 -8.73
C LEU A 331 -20.29 -14.85 -7.77
N GLU A 332 -19.77 -16.07 -7.86
CA GLU A 332 -18.67 -16.52 -7.01
C GLU A 332 -17.35 -15.78 -7.35
N VAL A 333 -17.03 -15.58 -8.63
CA VAL A 333 -15.88 -14.75 -9.06
C VAL A 333 -15.98 -13.34 -8.47
N ARG A 334 -17.15 -12.70 -8.57
CA ARG A 334 -17.41 -11.37 -8.02
C ARG A 334 -17.21 -11.30 -6.50
N LYS A 335 -17.70 -12.29 -5.75
CA LYS A 335 -17.46 -12.39 -4.30
C LYS A 335 -15.97 -12.52 -3.98
N ARG A 336 -15.26 -13.40 -4.69
CA ARG A 336 -13.82 -13.63 -4.47
C ARG A 336 -12.97 -12.40 -4.78
N VAL A 337 -13.29 -11.66 -5.85
CA VAL A 337 -12.63 -10.39 -6.20
C VAL A 337 -12.92 -9.31 -5.15
N TRP A 338 -14.19 -9.17 -4.71
CA TRP A 338 -14.55 -8.24 -3.64
C TRP A 338 -13.76 -8.49 -2.36
N TRP A 339 -13.76 -9.73 -1.87
CA TRP A 339 -13.09 -10.07 -0.63
C TRP A 339 -11.56 -10.00 -0.73
N THR A 340 -11.00 -10.17 -1.93
CA THR A 340 -9.58 -9.90 -2.21
C THR A 340 -9.28 -8.40 -2.12
N ALA A 341 -10.10 -7.55 -2.76
CA ALA A 341 -9.96 -6.11 -2.67
C ALA A 341 -10.06 -5.61 -1.23
N TYR A 342 -11.07 -6.10 -0.50
CA TYR A 342 -11.28 -5.82 0.92
C TYR A 342 -10.04 -6.17 1.74
N ALA A 343 -9.55 -7.41 1.63
CA ALA A 343 -8.41 -7.90 2.41
C ALA A 343 -7.14 -7.08 2.15
N LEU A 344 -6.82 -6.77 0.89
CA LEU A 344 -5.62 -6.00 0.54
C LEU A 344 -5.66 -4.56 1.06
N GLU A 345 -6.82 -3.90 0.98
CA GLU A 345 -6.97 -2.56 1.57
C GLU A 345 -6.85 -2.63 3.10
N ARG A 346 -7.50 -3.59 3.77
CA ARG A 346 -7.42 -3.73 5.23
C ARG A 346 -6.01 -3.98 5.72
N ARG A 347 -5.25 -4.83 5.01
CA ARG A 347 -3.83 -5.04 5.28
C ARG A 347 -3.04 -3.74 5.14
N SER A 348 -3.30 -2.97 4.08
CA SER A 348 -2.61 -1.70 3.84
C SER A 348 -2.93 -0.66 4.92
N SER A 349 -4.20 -0.57 5.33
CA SER A 349 -4.65 0.26 6.46
C SER A 349 -3.99 -0.14 7.78
N PHE A 350 -3.89 -1.43 8.05
CA PHE A 350 -3.29 -1.97 9.26
C PHE A 350 -1.77 -1.69 9.35
N LEU A 351 -1.02 -1.88 8.26
CA LEU A 351 0.43 -1.72 8.27
C LEU A 351 0.90 -0.27 8.20
N HIS A 352 0.16 0.59 7.49
CA HIS A 352 0.58 1.96 7.19
C HIS A 352 -0.26 3.03 7.91
N GLY A 353 -1.19 2.62 8.78
CA GLY A 353 -2.05 3.53 9.52
C GLY A 353 -2.99 4.36 8.62
N ARG A 354 -3.27 3.88 7.41
CA ARG A 354 -4.20 4.54 6.48
C ARG A 354 -5.65 4.19 6.84
N PRO A 355 -6.62 5.12 6.69
CA PRO A 355 -8.03 4.79 6.87
C PRO A 355 -8.50 3.75 5.84
N ALA A 356 -9.57 3.03 6.13
CA ALA A 356 -10.25 2.19 5.13
C ALA A 356 -11.15 3.05 4.21
N SER A 357 -11.32 2.68 2.95
CA SER A 357 -12.18 3.44 2.01
C SER A 357 -13.67 3.25 2.28
N ILE A 358 -14.05 2.13 2.89
CA ILE A 358 -15.43 1.78 3.23
C ILE A 358 -15.47 1.21 4.65
N SER A 359 -16.47 1.60 5.45
CA SER A 359 -16.69 0.99 6.77
C SER A 359 -17.31 -0.41 6.62
N ARG A 360 -16.89 -1.37 7.45
CA ARG A 360 -17.49 -2.72 7.50
C ARG A 360 -19.00 -2.69 7.71
N PHE A 361 -19.53 -1.64 8.35
CA PHE A 361 -20.98 -1.44 8.53
C PHE A 361 -21.76 -1.45 7.20
N TYR A 362 -21.17 -0.97 6.11
CA TYR A 362 -21.82 -0.93 4.79
C TYR A 362 -21.63 -2.21 3.98
N VAL A 363 -20.90 -3.21 4.49
CA VAL A 363 -20.58 -4.44 3.77
C VAL A 363 -21.53 -5.54 4.22
N ASN A 364 -22.32 -6.08 3.28
CA ASN A 364 -23.20 -7.21 3.55
C ASN A 364 -23.08 -8.36 2.51
N ALA A 365 -22.02 -8.34 1.70
CA ALA A 365 -21.68 -9.44 0.79
C ALA A 365 -21.52 -10.77 1.52
N ASP A 366 -22.01 -11.86 0.92
CA ASP A 366 -21.79 -13.21 1.43
C ASP A 366 -20.31 -13.60 1.28
N LEU A 367 -19.81 -14.45 2.18
CA LEU A 367 -18.46 -15.01 2.08
C LEU A 367 -18.33 -15.92 0.83
N PRO A 368 -17.11 -16.06 0.26
CA PRO A 368 -16.85 -17.01 -0.82
C PRO A 368 -17.17 -18.44 -0.39
N VAL A 369 -17.52 -19.29 -1.36
CA VAL A 369 -17.70 -20.74 -1.16
C VAL A 369 -16.80 -21.52 -2.09
N ASP A 370 -16.43 -22.73 -1.67
CA ASP A 370 -15.65 -23.60 -2.53
C ASP A 370 -16.55 -24.11 -3.66
N MET A 371 -16.20 -23.73 -4.89
CA MET A 371 -16.97 -24.03 -6.09
C MET A 371 -16.05 -24.80 -7.03
N GLU A 372 -16.45 -26.02 -7.37
CA GLU A 372 -15.69 -26.96 -8.20
C GLU A 372 -15.25 -26.36 -9.53
N GLU A 373 -16.14 -25.61 -10.19
CA GLU A 373 -15.87 -24.95 -11.47
C GLU A 373 -14.75 -23.90 -11.44
N LEU A 374 -14.44 -23.36 -10.25
CA LEU A 374 -13.38 -22.37 -10.01
C LEU A 374 -12.16 -22.98 -9.32
N GLN A 375 -12.11 -24.31 -9.15
CA GLN A 375 -10.94 -24.97 -8.63
C GLN A 375 -9.85 -25.08 -9.71
N PRO A 376 -8.57 -24.92 -9.34
CA PRO A 376 -7.47 -25.10 -10.28
C PRO A 376 -7.44 -26.56 -10.79
N LYS A 377 -7.31 -26.73 -12.10
CA LYS A 377 -7.23 -28.07 -12.74
C LYS A 377 -5.85 -28.72 -12.60
N GLU A 378 -4.79 -27.89 -12.62
CA GLU A 378 -3.39 -28.34 -12.66
C GLU A 378 -2.66 -28.19 -11.30
N ARG A 379 -3.29 -27.53 -10.30
CA ARG A 379 -2.67 -27.16 -9.02
C ARG A 379 -3.57 -27.56 -7.84
N ILE A 380 -3.01 -27.56 -6.63
CA ILE A 380 -3.78 -27.84 -5.42
C ILE A 380 -4.78 -26.70 -5.17
N ASN A 381 -6.02 -27.05 -4.83
CA ASN A 381 -7.03 -26.06 -4.45
C ASN A 381 -6.65 -25.34 -3.15
N THR A 382 -6.35 -24.03 -3.25
CA THR A 382 -5.93 -23.18 -2.13
C THR A 382 -7.08 -22.47 -1.43
N PHE A 383 -8.35 -22.79 -1.75
CA PHE A 383 -9.52 -22.10 -1.21
C PHE A 383 -9.53 -22.04 0.33
N GLN A 384 -9.13 -23.12 1.01
CA GLN A 384 -9.00 -23.14 2.48
C GLN A 384 -8.02 -22.09 2.98
N ASN A 385 -6.85 -21.94 2.33
CA ASN A 385 -5.87 -20.93 2.68
C ASN A 385 -6.37 -19.52 2.38
N THR A 386 -7.08 -19.30 1.27
CA THR A 386 -7.70 -18.00 0.94
C THR A 386 -8.71 -17.59 1.99
N MET A 387 -9.58 -18.50 2.43
CA MET A 387 -10.54 -18.24 3.51
C MET A 387 -9.83 -17.98 4.84
N ALA A 388 -8.73 -18.68 5.12
CA ALA A 388 -7.91 -18.44 6.29
C ALA A 388 -7.32 -17.03 6.29
N LEU A 389 -6.76 -16.60 5.16
CA LEU A 389 -6.17 -15.27 5.01
C LEU A 389 -7.23 -14.16 5.10
N LEU A 390 -8.41 -14.37 4.49
CA LEU A 390 -9.52 -13.42 4.60
C LEU A 390 -9.90 -13.20 6.08
N ARG A 391 -10.03 -14.27 6.86
CA ARG A 391 -10.35 -14.16 8.28
C ARG A 391 -9.24 -13.45 9.08
N ILE A 392 -7.97 -13.71 8.77
CA ILE A 392 -6.84 -13.00 9.37
C ILE A 392 -6.88 -11.50 9.05
N ASN A 393 -7.23 -11.10 7.83
CA ASN A 393 -7.37 -9.69 7.47
C ASN A 393 -8.54 -8.99 8.18
N ILE A 394 -9.64 -9.72 8.46
CA ILE A 394 -10.73 -9.22 9.31
C ILE A 394 -10.20 -8.95 10.74
N PHE A 395 -9.38 -9.85 11.29
CA PHE A 395 -8.72 -9.61 12.58
C PHE A 395 -7.72 -8.44 12.54
N MET A 396 -7.06 -8.18 11.41
CA MET A 396 -6.19 -7.00 11.25
C MET A 396 -6.97 -5.70 11.36
N GLU A 397 -8.15 -5.62 10.76
CA GLU A 397 -9.03 -4.47 10.92
C GLU A 397 -9.50 -4.32 12.38
N ASP A 398 -9.93 -5.41 13.01
CA ASP A 398 -10.37 -5.40 14.41
C ASP A 398 -9.24 -4.95 15.35
N ALA A 399 -8.01 -5.41 15.10
CA ALA A 399 -6.82 -5.02 15.84
C ALA A 399 -6.53 -3.53 15.66
N ARG A 400 -6.56 -3.02 14.42
CA ARG A 400 -6.38 -1.59 14.13
C ARG A 400 -7.41 -0.75 14.88
N ASP A 401 -8.69 -1.11 14.81
CA ASP A 401 -9.76 -0.33 15.44
C ASP A 401 -9.64 -0.32 16.96
N ARG A 402 -9.33 -1.46 17.60
CA ARG A 402 -9.16 -1.54 19.06
C ARG A 402 -7.91 -0.81 19.55
N ILE A 403 -6.80 -0.90 18.82
CA ILE A 403 -5.58 -0.13 19.13
C ILE A 403 -5.87 1.36 19.01
N MET A 404 -6.54 1.79 17.93
CA MET A 404 -6.89 3.20 17.75
C MET A 404 -7.89 3.69 18.81
N ALA A 405 -8.85 2.87 19.22
CA ALA A 405 -9.73 3.18 20.34
C ALA A 405 -8.90 3.39 21.61
N LEU A 406 -8.05 2.43 21.98
CA LEU A 406 -7.20 2.51 23.16
C LEU A 406 -6.34 3.79 23.20
N ILE A 407 -5.71 4.15 22.08
CA ILE A 407 -4.85 5.34 21.97
C ILE A 407 -5.65 6.63 22.19
N ASN A 408 -6.90 6.67 21.72
CA ASN A 408 -7.75 7.86 21.79
C ASN A 408 -8.66 7.90 23.02
N SER A 409 -8.66 6.85 23.85
CA SER A 409 -9.57 6.69 24.97
C SER A 409 -9.15 7.50 26.20
N ASP A 410 -10.15 8.02 26.91
CA ASP A 410 -9.96 8.61 28.23
C ASP A 410 -9.55 7.53 29.26
N LYS A 411 -8.79 7.93 30.27
CA LYS A 411 -8.28 7.03 31.33
C LYS A 411 -9.36 6.19 32.03
N THR A 412 -10.61 6.63 32.01
CA THR A 412 -11.76 5.98 32.66
C THR A 412 -12.27 4.74 31.91
N ILE A 413 -12.12 4.69 30.59
CA ILE A 413 -12.59 3.57 29.74
C ILE A 413 -11.42 2.74 29.17
N GLN A 414 -10.21 3.23 29.34
CA GLN A 414 -8.96 2.64 28.88
C GLN A 414 -8.75 1.18 29.36
N GLY A 415 -9.21 0.82 30.56
CA GLY A 415 -9.19 -0.56 31.04
C GLY A 415 -10.07 -1.51 30.22
N ASN A 416 -11.25 -1.06 29.79
CA ASN A 416 -12.17 -1.84 28.94
C ASN A 416 -11.59 -2.02 27.54
N ASP A 417 -10.98 -0.99 26.97
CA ASP A 417 -10.34 -1.08 25.65
C ASP A 417 -9.11 -1.98 25.65
N PHE A 418 -8.37 -2.02 26.76
CA PHE A 418 -7.31 -2.99 26.96
C PHE A 418 -7.86 -4.42 27.01
N GLN A 419 -8.93 -4.66 27.78
CA GLN A 419 -9.56 -5.98 27.86
C GLN A 419 -10.10 -6.44 26.49
N ASN A 420 -10.60 -5.49 25.69
CA ASN A 420 -11.00 -5.72 24.31
C ASN A 420 -9.86 -6.20 23.41
N ILE A 421 -8.63 -5.75 23.64
CA ILE A 421 -7.43 -6.22 22.92
C ILE A 421 -7.03 -7.62 23.38
N VAL A 422 -7.06 -7.87 24.70
CA VAL A 422 -6.80 -9.18 25.31
C VAL A 422 -7.76 -10.24 24.75
N HIS A 423 -9.05 -9.94 24.70
CA HIS A 423 -10.06 -10.83 24.10
C HIS A 423 -9.83 -11.06 22.59
N LEU A 424 -9.43 -10.01 21.85
CA LEU A 424 -9.11 -10.16 20.43
C LEU A 424 -7.92 -11.10 20.23
N ARG A 425 -6.85 -10.98 21.04
CA ARG A 425 -5.73 -11.92 21.03
C ARG A 425 -6.21 -13.36 21.21
N ASP A 426 -7.07 -13.62 22.20
CA ASP A 426 -7.57 -14.98 22.45
C ASP A 426 -8.38 -15.53 21.27
N CYS A 427 -9.17 -14.67 20.62
CA CYS A 427 -9.90 -15.04 19.40
C CYS A 427 -8.95 -15.38 18.24
N ILE A 428 -7.87 -14.62 18.07
CA ILE A 428 -6.86 -14.86 17.02
C ILE A 428 -6.16 -16.20 17.26
N SER A 429 -5.66 -16.45 18.47
CA SER A 429 -4.98 -17.70 18.81
C SER A 429 -5.93 -18.90 18.72
N SER A 430 -7.15 -18.79 19.23
CA SER A 430 -8.17 -19.85 19.12
C SER A 430 -8.48 -20.18 17.66
N TYR A 431 -8.57 -19.16 16.80
CA TYR A 431 -8.81 -19.37 15.37
C TYR A 431 -7.63 -20.08 14.70
N TRP A 432 -6.40 -19.61 14.94
CA TRP A 432 -5.19 -20.19 14.35
C TRP A 432 -5.06 -21.68 14.71
N HIS A 433 -5.28 -22.05 15.97
CA HIS A 433 -5.18 -23.44 16.41
C HIS A 433 -6.27 -24.37 15.84
N LYS A 434 -7.37 -23.83 15.32
CA LYS A 434 -8.41 -24.63 14.63
C LYS A 434 -8.08 -24.94 13.18
N LEU A 435 -7.11 -24.24 12.59
CA LEU A 435 -6.71 -24.47 11.20
C LEU A 435 -5.96 -25.80 11.06
N SER A 436 -6.08 -26.42 9.88
CA SER A 436 -5.39 -27.67 9.56
C SER A 436 -3.88 -27.54 9.75
N GLU A 437 -3.26 -28.61 10.25
CA GLU A 437 -1.81 -28.78 10.34
C GLU A 437 -1.28 -29.74 9.25
N ARG A 438 -2.18 -30.28 8.41
CA ARG A 438 -1.86 -31.23 7.35
C ARG A 438 -2.08 -30.57 6.00
N THR A 439 -0.99 -30.29 5.30
CA THR A 439 -0.94 -29.69 3.95
C THR A 439 -1.37 -28.22 3.87
N PHE A 440 -2.48 -27.83 4.50
CA PHE A 440 -3.01 -26.47 4.47
C PHE A 440 -2.61 -25.67 5.71
N CYS A 441 -2.63 -24.35 5.60
CA CYS A 441 -2.48 -23.36 6.67
C CYS A 441 -1.22 -23.46 7.55
N ARG A 442 -1.10 -24.50 8.38
CA ARG A 442 -0.07 -24.63 9.42
C ARG A 442 1.01 -25.67 9.11
N ASP A 443 0.99 -26.32 7.94
CA ASP A 443 2.11 -27.16 7.51
C ASP A 443 3.25 -26.30 6.94
N LEU A 444 4.25 -26.03 7.78
CA LEU A 444 5.40 -25.18 7.46
C LEU A 444 6.63 -26.02 7.07
N THR A 445 6.44 -27.27 6.67
CA THR A 445 7.55 -28.17 6.29
C THR A 445 8.06 -27.80 4.89
N PRO A 446 9.37 -27.50 4.71
CA PRO A 446 9.95 -27.32 3.38
C PRO A 446 9.73 -28.52 2.46
N GLY A 447 9.61 -28.26 1.15
CA GLY A 447 9.40 -29.29 0.13
C GLY A 447 8.00 -29.92 0.10
N LYS A 448 7.14 -29.68 1.09
CA LYS A 448 5.74 -30.10 1.05
C LYS A 448 4.88 -29.15 0.19
N PRO A 449 3.72 -29.63 -0.28
CA PRO A 449 2.83 -28.78 -1.05
C PRO A 449 2.34 -27.57 -0.24
N LEU A 450 2.08 -26.45 -0.92
CA LEU A 450 1.61 -25.19 -0.32
C LEU A 450 2.56 -24.57 0.72
N PHE A 451 3.81 -25.02 0.83
CA PHE A 451 4.78 -24.50 1.80
C PHE A 451 4.82 -22.96 1.83
N ARG A 452 5.02 -22.31 0.68
CA ARG A 452 5.02 -20.84 0.57
C ARG A 452 3.70 -20.20 1.01
N HIS A 453 2.57 -20.79 0.63
CA HIS A 453 1.23 -20.32 0.98
C HIS A 453 1.01 -20.36 2.50
N ASN A 454 1.46 -21.43 3.15
CA ASN A 454 1.32 -21.63 4.59
C ASN A 454 2.26 -20.69 5.37
N ILE A 455 3.50 -20.49 4.90
CA ILE A 455 4.40 -19.48 5.49
C ILE A 455 3.76 -18.09 5.40
N HIS A 456 3.15 -17.72 4.27
CA HIS A 456 2.49 -16.41 4.14
C HIS A 456 1.34 -16.24 5.13
N LEU A 457 0.57 -17.29 5.41
CA LEU A 457 -0.45 -17.28 6.46
C LEU A 457 0.16 -17.09 7.85
N ALA A 458 1.22 -17.85 8.17
CA ALA A 458 1.93 -17.76 9.44
C ALA A 458 2.55 -16.36 9.66
N LEU A 459 3.12 -15.75 8.62
CA LEU A 459 3.63 -14.39 8.67
C LEU A 459 2.52 -13.39 9.00
N ASN A 460 1.32 -13.51 8.41
CA ASN A 460 0.20 -12.63 8.73
C ASN A 460 -0.31 -12.84 10.17
N TYR A 461 -0.37 -14.09 10.63
CA TYR A 461 -0.74 -14.44 12.00
C TYR A 461 0.22 -13.82 13.03
N HIS A 462 1.53 -14.03 12.87
CA HIS A 462 2.51 -13.45 13.79
C HIS A 462 2.56 -11.92 13.73
N LEU A 463 2.30 -11.32 12.57
CA LEU A 463 2.25 -9.86 12.43
C LEU A 463 1.12 -9.22 13.24
N LEU A 464 -0.01 -9.91 13.43
CA LEU A 464 -1.06 -9.50 14.35
C LEU A 464 -0.53 -9.43 15.79
N HIS A 465 0.09 -10.51 16.28
CA HIS A 465 0.63 -10.57 17.63
C HIS A 465 1.73 -9.53 17.88
N VAL A 466 2.65 -9.33 16.92
CA VAL A 466 3.64 -8.26 16.98
C VAL A 466 2.96 -6.89 17.13
N SER A 467 1.88 -6.65 16.39
CA SER A 467 1.19 -5.37 16.40
C SER A 467 0.39 -5.12 17.67
N LEU A 468 -0.21 -6.18 18.24
CA LEU A 468 -0.90 -6.12 19.53
C LEU A 468 0.09 -5.93 20.69
N GLY A 469 1.23 -6.63 20.67
CA GLY A 469 2.22 -6.56 21.75
C GLY A 469 3.05 -5.28 21.74
N ARG A 470 3.44 -4.78 20.56
CA ARG A 470 4.37 -3.64 20.45
C ARG A 470 3.85 -2.35 21.06
N CYS A 471 2.53 -2.15 21.07
CA CYS A 471 1.90 -0.98 21.68
C CYS A 471 2.23 -0.85 23.17
N PHE A 472 2.55 -1.96 23.84
CA PHE A 472 2.74 -2.00 25.28
C PHE A 472 4.21 -2.10 25.72
N ILE A 473 5.17 -2.06 24.77
CA ILE A 473 6.60 -2.13 25.10
C ILE A 473 7.08 -0.82 25.75
N VAL A 474 6.81 0.32 25.11
CA VAL A 474 7.37 1.64 25.49
C VAL A 474 6.53 2.36 26.54
N GLU A 475 5.22 2.08 26.61
CA GLU A 475 4.32 2.94 27.40
C GLU A 475 4.44 2.73 28.91
N ASN A 476 4.60 3.84 29.64
CA ASN A 476 4.21 3.98 31.05
C ASN A 476 2.67 4.02 31.17
N PHE A 477 1.98 3.09 30.53
CA PHE A 477 0.54 2.97 30.61
C PHE A 477 0.18 2.56 32.03
N ASN A 478 -0.49 3.42 32.78
CA ASN A 478 -1.02 3.09 34.09
C ASN A 478 -2.53 3.34 34.04
N PRO A 479 -3.39 2.31 33.91
CA PRO A 479 -4.81 2.47 33.64
C PRO A 479 -5.62 3.02 34.83
N GLY A 480 -4.96 3.62 35.83
CA GLY A 480 -5.63 4.20 37.01
C GLY A 480 -6.34 3.15 37.85
N VAL A 481 -5.81 1.92 37.89
CA VAL A 481 -6.50 0.75 38.45
C VAL A 481 -6.18 0.57 39.94
N SER A 482 -7.12 -0.02 40.68
CA SER A 482 -6.93 -0.42 42.08
C SER A 482 -5.76 -1.41 42.24
N CYS A 483 -5.18 -1.52 43.44
CA CYS A 483 -3.93 -2.26 43.66
C CYS A 483 -3.99 -3.75 43.28
N THR A 484 -5.16 -4.40 43.39
CA THR A 484 -5.38 -5.81 43.01
C THR A 484 -5.58 -6.00 41.52
N GLU A 485 -6.37 -5.14 40.87
CA GLU A 485 -6.59 -5.17 39.42
C GLU A 485 -5.33 -4.71 38.65
N GLY A 486 -4.49 -3.89 39.26
CA GLY A 486 -3.19 -3.48 38.71
C GLY A 486 -2.21 -4.64 38.53
N VAL A 487 -2.23 -5.65 39.42
CA VAL A 487 -1.38 -6.84 39.30
C VAL A 487 -1.84 -7.75 38.17
N GLU A 488 -3.15 -7.93 37.99
CA GLU A 488 -3.70 -8.71 36.88
C GLU A 488 -3.46 -8.03 35.53
N TRP A 489 -3.64 -6.71 35.46
CA TRP A 489 -3.31 -5.92 34.28
C TRP A 489 -1.83 -6.04 33.89
N LEU A 490 -0.91 -5.93 34.86
CA LEU A 490 0.53 -6.09 34.61
C LEU A 490 0.84 -7.45 33.99
N LYS A 491 0.23 -8.53 34.50
CA LYS A 491 0.39 -9.89 33.96
C LYS A 491 -0.09 -9.99 32.52
N LEU A 492 -1.28 -9.46 32.22
CA LEU A 492 -1.84 -9.47 30.87
C LEU A 492 -1.01 -8.64 29.89
N ARG A 493 -0.50 -7.49 30.35
CA ARG A 493 0.42 -6.65 29.57
C ARG A 493 1.70 -7.40 29.22
N VAL A 494 2.37 -7.97 30.23
CA VAL A 494 3.60 -8.75 30.03
C VAL A 494 3.34 -9.89 29.06
N SER A 495 2.24 -10.62 29.23
CA SER A 495 1.83 -11.68 28.30
C SER A 495 1.68 -11.21 26.85
N LEU A 496 1.05 -10.06 26.60
CA LEU A 496 0.92 -9.48 25.25
C LEU A 496 2.28 -9.10 24.65
N VAL A 497 3.16 -8.51 25.46
CA VAL A 497 4.51 -8.13 25.02
C VAL A 497 5.34 -9.37 24.68
N ASP A 498 5.36 -10.37 25.56
CA ASP A 498 6.13 -11.61 25.39
C ASP A 498 5.68 -12.39 24.15
N GLU A 499 4.36 -12.48 23.92
CA GLU A 499 3.81 -13.14 22.73
C GLU A 499 4.11 -12.35 21.45
N GLY A 500 4.09 -11.01 21.52
CA GLY A 500 4.49 -10.14 20.42
C GLY A 500 5.97 -10.31 20.06
N ILE A 501 6.86 -10.38 21.06
CA ILE A 501 8.30 -10.61 20.86
C ILE A 501 8.55 -12.01 20.32
N SER A 502 7.91 -13.04 20.90
CA SER A 502 8.01 -14.42 20.41
C SER A 502 7.56 -14.55 18.96
N SER A 503 6.49 -13.83 18.60
CA SER A 503 6.01 -13.74 17.21
C SER A 503 6.98 -12.99 16.29
N ALA A 504 7.67 -11.96 16.78
CA ALA A 504 8.72 -11.29 16.00
C ALA A 504 9.88 -12.25 15.68
N ILE A 505 10.34 -13.03 16.66
CA ILE A 505 11.37 -14.06 16.45
C ILE A 505 10.89 -15.10 15.44
N ALA A 506 9.65 -15.59 15.58
CA ALA A 506 9.06 -16.54 14.64
C ALA A 506 9.01 -15.99 13.20
N ILE A 507 8.69 -14.70 13.01
CA ILE A 507 8.75 -14.07 11.69
C ILE A 507 10.17 -14.12 11.10
N ILE A 508 11.21 -13.82 11.89
CA ILE A 508 12.60 -13.89 11.41
C ILE A 508 12.95 -15.31 11.00
N ASP A 509 12.56 -16.31 11.79
CA ASP A 509 12.79 -17.72 11.47
C ASP A 509 12.04 -18.16 10.21
N LEU A 510 10.78 -17.75 10.02
CA LEU A 510 10.01 -18.04 8.81
C LEU A 510 10.65 -17.41 7.57
N CYS A 511 11.10 -16.15 7.66
CA CYS A 511 11.82 -15.48 6.58
C CYS A 511 13.15 -16.17 6.27
N ARG A 512 13.85 -16.69 7.30
CA ARG A 512 15.08 -17.48 7.12
C ARG A 512 14.80 -18.80 6.40
N ILE A 513 13.77 -19.54 6.79
CA ILE A 513 13.42 -20.80 6.09
C ILE A 513 13.09 -20.51 4.62
N LEU A 514 12.33 -19.45 4.32
CA LEU A 514 12.10 -19.04 2.92
C LEU A 514 13.39 -18.68 2.19
N HIS A 515 14.32 -18.01 2.87
CA HIS A 515 15.61 -17.63 2.30
C HIS A 515 16.43 -18.87 1.94
N ASP A 516 16.55 -19.81 2.88
CA ASP A 516 17.36 -21.02 2.74
C ASP A 516 16.80 -21.94 1.63
N GLU A 517 15.47 -22.00 1.50
CA GLU A 517 14.77 -22.75 0.45
C GLU A 517 14.65 -21.99 -0.89
N LYS A 518 15.30 -20.82 -1.02
CA LYS A 518 15.27 -19.97 -2.23
C LYS A 518 13.87 -19.51 -2.66
N TYR A 519 12.90 -19.55 -1.75
CA TYR A 519 11.55 -19.01 -1.97
C TYR A 519 11.43 -17.55 -1.53
N LEU A 520 12.35 -17.01 -0.74
CA LEU A 520 12.30 -15.60 -0.34
C LEU A 520 12.41 -14.72 -1.58
N SER A 521 11.33 -14.00 -1.86
CA SER A 521 11.24 -13.17 -3.05
C SER A 521 11.42 -11.71 -2.67
N LYS A 522 12.36 -11.07 -3.37
CA LYS A 522 12.60 -9.61 -3.25
C LYS A 522 11.36 -8.78 -3.60
N LEU A 523 10.44 -9.36 -4.36
CA LEU A 523 9.23 -8.72 -4.88
C LEU A 523 8.01 -9.01 -3.99
N SER A 524 8.14 -9.93 -3.03
CA SER A 524 7.12 -10.20 -2.03
C SER A 524 7.13 -9.13 -0.95
N TYR A 525 6.22 -8.16 -1.05
CA TYR A 525 6.08 -7.14 -0.02
C TYR A 525 5.73 -7.73 1.36
N LEU A 526 4.96 -8.82 1.42
CA LEU A 526 4.57 -9.48 2.68
C LEU A 526 5.78 -9.93 3.48
N GLU A 527 6.72 -10.65 2.86
CA GLU A 527 7.92 -11.16 3.53
C GLU A 527 8.77 -10.02 4.10
N VAL A 528 9.02 -9.00 3.28
CA VAL A 528 9.87 -7.86 3.67
C VAL A 528 9.21 -7.00 4.75
N SER A 529 7.90 -6.70 4.61
CA SER A 529 7.17 -5.89 5.58
C SER A 529 7.03 -6.60 6.93
N SER A 530 6.79 -7.91 6.93
CA SER A 530 6.77 -8.70 8.17
C SER A 530 8.14 -8.72 8.85
N CYS A 531 9.22 -9.01 8.10
CA CYS A 531 10.59 -9.00 8.63
C CYS A 531 10.95 -7.63 9.21
N TYR A 532 10.60 -6.55 8.52
CA TYR A 532 10.83 -5.19 9.00
C TYR A 532 10.07 -4.91 10.31
N ALA A 533 8.78 -5.25 10.39
CA ALA A 533 7.98 -5.06 11.60
C ALA A 533 8.54 -5.87 12.79
N ALA A 534 9.04 -7.08 12.54
CA ALA A 534 9.69 -7.91 13.55
C ALA A 534 11.00 -7.28 14.05
N VAL A 535 11.88 -6.87 13.14
CA VAL A 535 13.15 -6.19 13.50
C VAL A 535 12.88 -4.92 14.32
N MET A 536 11.88 -4.11 13.93
CA MET A 536 11.46 -2.94 14.68
C MET A 536 11.05 -3.29 16.11
N ALA A 537 10.19 -4.29 16.28
CA ALA A 537 9.76 -4.72 17.61
C ALA A 537 10.94 -5.20 18.47
N LEU A 538 11.88 -5.97 17.88
CA LEU A 538 13.07 -6.46 18.58
C LEU A 538 14.02 -5.34 19.00
N VAL A 539 14.23 -4.30 18.18
CA VAL A 539 15.06 -3.13 18.55
C VAL A 539 14.46 -2.39 19.74
N VAL A 540 13.14 -2.18 19.72
CA VAL A 540 12.43 -1.52 20.82
C VAL A 540 12.54 -2.37 22.09
N SER A 541 12.22 -3.66 22.02
CA SER A 541 12.35 -4.57 23.18
C SER A 541 13.77 -4.65 23.72
N TYR A 542 14.79 -4.73 22.86
CA TYR A 542 16.20 -4.80 23.27
C TYR A 542 16.65 -3.55 24.06
N SER A 543 16.03 -2.41 23.78
CA SER A 543 16.33 -1.15 24.49
C SER A 543 15.86 -1.16 25.95
N TYR A 544 14.90 -2.02 26.29
CA TYR A 544 14.41 -2.21 27.66
C TYR A 544 14.94 -3.49 28.32
N ASP A 545 15.01 -4.59 27.57
CA ASP A 545 15.48 -5.89 28.02
C ASP A 545 16.63 -6.40 27.13
N LYS A 546 17.86 -6.28 27.64
CA LYS A 546 19.11 -6.56 26.91
C LYS A 546 19.40 -8.07 26.87
N ASN A 547 18.54 -8.82 26.19
CA ASN A 547 18.63 -10.27 26.06
C ASN A 547 19.43 -10.70 24.81
N HIS A 548 20.32 -11.69 24.97
CA HIS A 548 21.15 -12.23 23.89
C HIS A 548 20.32 -12.85 22.75
N THR A 549 19.20 -13.51 23.08
CA THR A 549 18.30 -14.09 22.08
C THR A 549 17.69 -13.02 21.18
N LEU A 550 17.34 -11.86 21.74
CA LEU A 550 16.81 -10.72 20.97
C LEU A 550 17.86 -10.15 20.03
N ARG A 551 19.11 -10.06 20.49
CA ARG A 551 20.24 -9.62 19.68
C ARG A 551 20.48 -10.55 18.49
N ASP A 552 20.55 -11.86 18.72
CA ASP A 552 20.77 -12.83 17.64
C ASP A 552 19.62 -12.81 16.61
N ALA A 553 18.37 -12.76 17.06
CA ALA A 553 17.21 -12.63 16.18
C ALA A 553 17.23 -11.32 15.37
N TYR A 554 17.60 -10.20 16.01
CA TYR A 554 17.77 -8.91 15.35
C TYR A 554 18.86 -8.96 14.27
N GLU A 555 20.05 -9.49 14.59
CA GLU A 555 21.18 -9.56 13.67
C GLU A 555 20.83 -10.42 12.44
N LYS A 556 20.15 -11.55 12.65
CA LYS A 556 19.60 -12.39 11.58
C LYS A 556 18.60 -11.64 10.71
N GLY A 557 17.65 -10.94 11.31
CA GLY A 557 16.62 -10.19 10.60
C GLY A 557 17.19 -9.05 9.75
N VAL A 558 18.16 -8.30 10.27
CA VAL A 558 18.85 -7.25 9.53
C VAL A 558 19.62 -7.82 8.35
N LYS A 559 20.31 -8.96 8.53
CA LYS A 559 21.01 -9.64 7.43
C LYS A 559 20.05 -10.00 6.30
N ILE A 560 18.90 -10.61 6.61
CA ILE A 560 17.87 -10.92 5.61
C ILE A 560 17.42 -9.66 4.86
N LEU A 561 17.16 -8.56 5.58
CA LEU A 561 16.75 -7.30 4.95
C LEU A 561 17.84 -6.70 4.05
N GLN A 562 19.13 -6.84 4.42
CA GLN A 562 20.26 -6.41 3.60
C GLN A 562 20.39 -7.26 2.32
N ASP A 563 20.24 -8.59 2.44
CA ASP A 563 20.31 -9.52 1.31
C ASP A 563 19.18 -9.29 0.30
N VAL A 564 17.99 -8.90 0.79
CA VAL A 564 16.86 -8.52 -0.08
C VAL A 564 17.05 -7.12 -0.69
N SER A 565 17.63 -6.17 0.06
CA SER A 565 17.76 -4.76 -0.38
C SER A 565 18.91 -4.50 -1.35
N THR A 566 20.01 -5.26 -1.26
CA THR A 566 21.21 -5.09 -2.11
C THR A 566 20.97 -5.42 -3.59
N LYS A 567 19.87 -6.11 -3.91
CA LYS A 567 19.51 -6.55 -5.27
C LYS A 567 18.55 -5.60 -6.01
N PHE A 568 18.36 -4.36 -5.50
CA PHE A 568 17.53 -3.33 -6.13
C PHE A 568 18.30 -1.99 -6.19
N SER A 569 18.55 -1.47 -7.38
CA SER A 569 19.16 -0.15 -7.60
C SER A 569 18.18 1.01 -7.40
N SER A 570 16.86 0.75 -7.34
CA SER A 570 15.81 1.79 -7.38
C SER A 570 15.07 2.07 -6.06
N ILE A 571 15.40 1.41 -4.94
CA ILE A 571 14.67 1.60 -3.66
C ILE A 571 15.62 2.14 -2.57
N GLY A 572 16.09 3.38 -2.76
CA GLY A 572 16.92 4.08 -1.77
C GLY A 572 16.28 4.17 -0.37
N PHE A 573 14.94 4.20 -0.29
CA PHE A 573 14.20 4.26 0.97
C PHE A 573 14.49 3.07 1.89
N ARG A 574 14.50 1.83 1.36
CA ARG A 574 14.66 0.62 2.18
C ARG A 574 16.09 0.45 2.69
N LYS A 575 17.09 0.79 1.86
CA LYS A 575 18.50 0.76 2.26
C LYS A 575 18.77 1.73 3.43
N HIS A 576 18.28 2.97 3.30
CA HIS A 576 18.41 3.98 4.36
C HIS A 576 17.70 3.56 5.65
N VAL A 577 16.52 2.93 5.54
CA VAL A 577 15.78 2.42 6.70
C VAL A 577 16.55 1.30 7.43
N VAL A 578 17.13 0.33 6.70
CA VAL A 578 17.96 -0.73 7.30
C VAL A 578 19.21 -0.17 7.97
N GLU A 579 19.84 0.85 7.37
CA GLU A 579 20.98 1.56 7.96
C GLU A 579 20.59 2.29 9.26
N ASN A 580 19.44 2.99 9.26
CA ASN A 580 18.93 3.68 10.45
C ASN A 580 18.58 2.71 11.59
N LEU A 581 18.04 1.52 11.28
CA LEU A 581 17.85 0.46 12.28
C LEU A 581 19.18 0.00 12.88
N GLY A 582 20.19 -0.18 12.04
CA GLY A 582 21.56 -0.48 12.45
C GLY A 582 22.12 0.56 13.42
N ILE A 583 21.91 1.85 13.14
CA ILE A 583 22.33 2.96 14.01
C ILE A 583 21.57 2.92 15.33
N ALA A 584 20.23 2.77 15.29
CA ALA A 584 19.40 2.72 16.48
C ALA A 584 19.80 1.59 17.43
N PHE A 585 20.03 0.39 16.89
CA PHE A 585 20.49 -0.76 17.67
C PHE A 585 21.89 -0.54 18.27
N LYS A 586 22.84 -0.01 17.49
CA LYS A 586 24.20 0.30 17.98
C LYS A 586 24.19 1.34 19.10
N ARG A 587 23.30 2.34 19.05
CA ARG A 587 23.11 3.31 20.14
C ARG A 587 22.66 2.61 21.43
N SER A 588 21.64 1.76 21.33
CA SER A 588 21.13 0.96 22.46
C SER A 588 22.20 0.02 23.06
N ASP A 589 23.03 -0.59 22.20
CA ASP A 589 24.15 -1.44 22.64
C ASP A 589 25.30 -0.63 23.27
N ASN A 590 25.60 0.58 22.77
CA ASN A 590 26.62 1.44 23.36
C ASN A 590 26.22 2.01 24.73
N GLU A 591 24.93 2.21 24.99
CA GLU A 591 24.43 2.53 26.34
C GLU A 591 24.72 1.40 27.35
N ARG A 592 24.83 0.15 26.90
CA ARG A 592 25.30 -0.98 27.74
C ARG A 592 26.76 -0.82 28.16
N LYS A 593 27.61 -0.27 27.27
CA LYS A 593 29.04 -0.03 27.56
C LYS A 593 29.23 1.18 28.48
N ARG A 594 28.43 2.23 28.30
CA ARG A 594 28.44 3.43 29.15
C ARG A 594 27.81 3.24 30.53
N SER A 595 26.92 2.26 30.74
CA SER A 595 26.45 1.93 32.10
C SER A 595 27.38 0.99 32.86
N ALA A 596 28.43 0.45 32.20
CA ALA A 596 29.44 -0.42 32.80
C ALA A 596 30.80 0.28 33.06
N ALA A 597 31.00 1.48 32.50
CA ALA A 597 32.14 2.34 32.79
C ALA A 597 31.59 3.68 33.30
N GLY A 598 32.05 4.12 34.48
CA GLY A 598 31.57 5.31 35.16
C GLY A 598 31.44 6.54 34.26
N LEU A 599 30.43 7.36 34.57
CA LEU A 599 30.14 8.64 33.93
C LEU A 599 31.39 9.53 33.94
N ASP A 600 31.86 9.94 32.76
CA ASP A 600 32.93 10.93 32.65
C ASP A 600 32.63 11.96 31.55
N GLU A 601 33.17 13.17 31.75
CA GLU A 601 33.07 14.40 30.97
C GLU A 601 33.24 14.27 29.45
N ASP A 602 33.73 13.12 28.98
CA ASP A 602 34.03 12.83 27.58
C ASP A 602 32.81 12.94 26.66
N GLY A 603 31.60 12.68 27.18
CA GLY A 603 30.37 12.82 26.40
C GLY A 603 30.07 14.27 26.00
N TYR A 604 30.34 15.22 26.90
CA TYR A 604 30.16 16.65 26.62
C TYR A 604 31.29 17.21 25.74
N LYS A 605 32.53 16.74 25.92
CA LYS A 605 33.66 17.07 25.04
C LYS A 605 33.47 16.54 23.61
N GLN A 606 32.92 15.34 23.42
CA GLN A 606 32.58 14.80 22.10
C GLN A 606 31.49 15.59 21.39
N PHE A 607 30.44 16.02 22.11
CA PHE A 607 29.39 16.88 21.55
C PHE A 607 29.96 18.25 21.15
N ARG A 608 30.81 18.85 22.00
CA ARG A 608 31.46 20.13 21.72
C ARG A 608 32.39 20.08 20.51
N ASN A 609 33.17 19.00 20.35
CA ASN A 609 34.02 18.79 19.18
C ASN A 609 33.21 18.55 17.90
N TRP A 610 32.06 17.87 17.99
CA TRP A 610 31.16 17.69 16.85
C TRP A 610 30.54 19.01 16.38
N VAL A 611 30.14 19.89 17.31
CA VAL A 611 29.65 21.25 16.98
C VAL A 611 30.77 22.10 16.37
N ALA A 612 32.00 22.03 16.90
CA ALA A 612 33.15 22.76 16.35
C ALA A 612 33.56 22.28 14.94
N LEU A 613 33.34 21.01 14.60
CA LEU A 613 33.57 20.47 13.25
C LEU A 613 32.51 20.87 12.23
N GLN A 614 31.34 21.34 12.67
CA GLN A 614 30.27 21.84 11.80
C GLN A 614 30.45 23.33 11.46
N GLU A 615 31.23 24.08 12.23
CA GLU A 615 31.44 25.53 12.05
C GLU A 615 32.72 25.91 11.28
N ILE A 616 33.51 24.93 10.81
CA ILE A 616 34.70 25.18 9.98
C ILE A 616 34.53 24.54 8.61
N ALA A 617 33.82 25.25 7.73
CA ALA A 617 34.06 25.19 6.30
C ALA A 617 34.22 26.63 5.80
N PRO A 618 35.45 27.18 5.74
CA PRO A 618 35.73 28.38 4.98
C PRO A 618 35.63 28.06 3.49
N GLN A 619 35.16 29.07 2.75
CA GLN A 619 35.24 29.16 1.30
C GLN A 619 36.68 29.10 0.75
N GLU A 620 36.75 29.04 -0.59
CA GLU A 620 37.92 29.16 -1.50
C GLU A 620 38.54 27.82 -1.92
N GLY A 621 38.84 27.55 -3.19
CA GLY A 621 38.77 28.33 -4.43
C GLY A 621 39.66 27.67 -5.48
N SER A 622 39.19 27.54 -6.73
CA SER A 622 39.89 27.52 -8.03
C SER A 622 38.90 27.18 -9.13
#